data_AF-A0A4R3MQ93-F1
#
_entry.id   AF-A0A4R3MQ93-F1
#
_cell.length_a   1.000
_cell.length_b   1.000
_cell.length_c   1.000
_cell.angle_alpha   90.00
_cell.angle_beta   90.00
_cell.angle_gamma   90.00
#
_symmetry.space_group_name_H-M   'P 1'
#
loop_
_entity.id
_entity.type
_entity.pdbx_description
1 polymer ?
#
loop_
_entity_poly.entity_id
_entity_poly.type
_entity_poly.pdbx_seq_one_letter_code
_entity_poly.pdbx_strand_id
1 'polypeptide(L)' 'MSNIRNYREQGGERTVISGELEITEEGKLIFNGKELKPAERQEDSNASTVEALKDDYNHLLQKLKDAGLMK' A
#
# COMPACT_ATOMS: atom_id res chain seq x y z
N MET A 1 32.42 -14.76 -3.48
CA MET A 1 31.61 -13.69 -4.11
C MET A 1 30.35 -13.53 -3.29
N SER A 2 30.01 -12.30 -2.90
CA SER A 2 28.87 -12.05 -2.02
C SER A 2 27.61 -11.89 -2.85
N ASN A 3 26.69 -12.86 -2.80
CA ASN A 3 25.41 -12.83 -3.51
C ASN A 3 24.34 -12.06 -2.71
N ILE A 4 24.74 -11.00 -2.02
CA ILE A 4 23.83 -10.21 -1.19
C ILE A 4 22.93 -9.39 -2.13
N ARG A 5 21.69 -9.86 -2.31
CA ARG A 5 20.66 -9.15 -3.10
C ARG A 5 20.08 -7.94 -2.35
N ASN A 6 20.11 -7.97 -1.03
CA ASN A 6 19.49 -6.93 -0.19
C ASN A 6 20.56 -6.34 0.72
N TYR A 7 20.80 -5.03 0.64
CA TYR A 7 21.86 -4.37 1.39
C TYR A 7 21.46 -2.96 1.85
N ARG A 8 22.15 -2.47 2.86
CA ARG A 8 22.03 -1.08 3.33
C ARG A 8 23.26 -0.30 2.87
N GLU A 9 23.02 0.87 2.29
CA GLU A 9 24.10 1.78 1.87
C GLU A 9 24.83 2.34 3.10
N GLN A 10 26.12 2.66 2.94
CA GLN A 10 26.92 3.26 4.01
C GLN A 10 26.28 4.59 4.45
N GLY A 11 26.10 4.78 5.76
CA GLY A 11 25.35 5.93 6.31
C GLY A 11 23.89 5.59 6.67
N GLY A 12 23.36 4.46 6.19
CA GLY A 12 22.10 3.89 6.68
C GLY A 12 20.82 4.52 6.17
N GLU A 13 20.91 5.53 5.31
CA GLU A 13 19.77 6.27 4.74
C GLU A 13 18.92 5.41 3.80
N ARG A 14 19.55 4.45 3.12
CA ARG A 14 18.88 3.61 2.11
C ARG A 14 19.11 2.13 2.36
N THR A 15 18.02 1.38 2.34
CA THR A 15 18.01 -0.08 2.20
C THR A 15 17.52 -0.43 0.80
N VAL A 16 18.29 -1.21 0.05
CA VAL A 16 17.94 -1.73 -1.27
C VAL A 16 17.49 -3.17 -1.14
N ILE A 17 16.32 -3.48 -1.67
CA ILE A 17 15.78 -4.83 -1.78
C ILE A 17 15.79 -5.20 -3.28
N SER A 18 16.68 -6.10 -3.70
CA SER A 18 16.71 -6.62 -5.08
C SER A 18 16.11 -8.03 -5.21
N GLY A 19 15.55 -8.56 -4.12
CA GLY A 19 14.71 -9.77 -4.10
C GLY A 19 13.26 -9.44 -3.72
N GLU A 20 12.60 -10.38 -3.04
CA GLU A 20 11.26 -10.20 -2.48
C GLU A 20 11.34 -9.75 -1.02
N LEU A 21 10.39 -8.90 -0.59
CA LEU A 21 10.15 -8.57 0.82
C LEU A 21 8.79 -9.13 1.22
N GLU A 22 8.80 -10.28 1.88
CA GLU A 22 7.61 -10.86 2.48
C GLU A 22 7.38 -10.23 3.87
N ILE A 23 6.16 -9.73 4.09
CA ILE A 23 5.71 -9.21 5.39
C ILE A 23 4.65 -10.19 5.90
N THR A 24 5.01 -10.96 6.93
CA THR A 24 4.12 -11.96 7.55
C THR A 24 3.10 -11.30 8.48
N GLU A 25 2.22 -12.09 9.08
CA GLU A 25 1.09 -11.61 9.90
C GLU A 25 1.49 -10.68 11.07
N GLU A 26 2.71 -10.83 11.60
CA GLU A 26 3.22 -10.00 12.69
C GLU A 26 3.94 -8.73 12.19
N GLY A 27 4.35 -8.73 10.92
CA GLY A 27 5.09 -7.64 10.29
C GLY A 27 4.18 -6.48 9.88
N LYS A 28 4.71 -5.26 9.92
CA LYS A 28 4.01 -4.05 9.48
C LYS A 28 4.92 -3.19 8.61
N LEU A 29 4.37 -2.71 7.49
CA LEU A 29 4.99 -1.63 6.72
C LEU A 29 4.32 -0.32 7.11
N ILE A 30 5.07 0.64 7.63
CA ILE A 30 4.53 1.90 8.13
C ILE A 30 5.16 3.08 7.40
N PHE A 31 4.34 3.92 6.78
CA PHE A 31 4.76 5.19 6.19
C PHE A 31 4.26 6.35 7.05
N ASN A 32 5.19 7.08 7.66
CA ASN A 32 4.90 8.25 8.51
C ASN A 32 3.80 7.99 9.55
N GLY A 33 3.86 6.84 10.23
CA GLY A 33 2.89 6.46 11.27
C GLY A 33 1.59 5.82 10.75
N LYS A 34 1.38 5.73 9.44
CA LYS A 34 0.25 5.00 8.83
C LYS A 34 0.72 3.64 8.32
N GLU A 35 0.07 2.59 8.79
CA GLU A 35 0.31 1.23 8.32
C GLU A 35 -0.20 1.08 6.88
N LEU A 36 0.63 0.51 6.00
CA LEU A 36 0.27 0.09 4.66
C LEU A 36 -0.26 -1.34 4.73
N LYS A 37 -1.51 -1.53 4.29
CA LYS A 37 -2.16 -2.84 4.15
C LYS A 37 -2.72 -2.98 2.73
N PRO A 38 -2.98 -4.20 2.25
CA PRO A 38 -3.82 -4.38 1.08
C PRO A 38 -5.16 -3.65 1.27
N ALA A 39 -5.58 -2.87 0.27
CA ALA A 39 -6.89 -2.22 0.31
C ALA A 39 -8.01 -3.26 0.24
N GLU A 40 -9.11 -2.96 0.93
CA GLU A 40 -10.33 -3.73 0.79
C GLU A 40 -10.83 -3.67 -0.67
N ARG A 41 -11.40 -4.79 -1.13
CA ARG A 41 -11.97 -4.86 -2.48
C ARG A 41 -13.08 -3.81 -2.64
N GLN A 42 -13.03 -3.08 -3.75
CA GLN A 42 -14.16 -2.28 -4.22
C GLN A 42 -14.97 -3.13 -5.21
N GLU A 43 -16.28 -3.22 -4.98
CA GLU A 43 -17.20 -3.86 -5.93
C GLU A 43 -17.33 -3.03 -7.20
N ASP A 44 -17.68 -3.68 -8.31
CA ASP A 44 -17.91 -2.99 -9.57
C ASP A 44 -19.07 -1.98 -9.44
N SER A 45 -18.86 -0.77 -9.96
CA SER A 45 -19.89 0.26 -9.96
C SER A 45 -20.99 -0.10 -10.97
N ASN A 46 -22.25 -0.08 -10.50
CA ASN A 46 -23.44 -0.23 -11.33
C ASN A 46 -24.23 1.09 -11.41
N ALA A 47 -23.55 2.22 -11.16
CA ALA A 47 -24.17 3.53 -11.13
C ALA A 47 -24.73 3.92 -12.51
N SER A 48 -26.00 4.35 -12.54
CA SER A 48 -26.66 4.91 -13.72
C SER A 48 -26.79 6.43 -13.68
N THR A 49 -26.32 7.06 -12.60
CA THR A 49 -26.30 8.51 -12.41
C THR A 49 -24.91 8.98 -11.96
N VAL A 50 -24.63 10.27 -12.19
CA VAL A 50 -23.35 10.88 -11.78
C VAL A 50 -23.24 10.91 -10.25
N GLU A 51 -24.34 11.14 -9.56
CA GLU A 51 -24.39 11.15 -8.10
C GLU A 51 -24.02 9.79 -7.52
N ALA A 52 -24.58 8.70 -8.05
CA ALA A 52 -24.24 7.34 -7.61
C ALA A 52 -22.79 6.98 -7.93
N LEU A 53 -22.28 7.39 -9.11
CA LEU A 53 -20.88 7.16 -9.47
C LEU A 53 -19.92 7.90 -8.53
N LYS A 54 -20.26 9.13 -8.14
CA LYS A 54 -19.48 9.93 -7.19
C LYS A 54 -19.40 9.21 -5.84
N ASP A 55 -20.49 8.60 -5.39
CA ASP A 55 -20.53 7.89 -4.12
C ASP A 55 -19.67 6.61 -4.17
N ASP A 56 -19.78 5.81 -5.23
CA ASP A 56 -18.92 4.62 -5.46
C ASP A 56 -17.43 4.99 -5.51
N TYR A 57 -17.10 6.10 -6.18
CA TYR A 57 -15.74 6.61 -6.27
C TYR A 57 -15.21 7.06 -4.90
N ASN A 58 -16.00 7.79 -4.12
CA ASN A 58 -15.60 8.22 -2.79
C ASN A 58 -15.40 7.03 -1.83
N HIS A 59 -16.19 5.95 -1.99
CA HIS A 59 -15.97 4.71 -1.26
C HIS A 59 -14.62 4.07 -1.60
N LEU A 60 -14.24 4.02 -2.89
CA LEU A 60 -12.92 3.55 -3.30
C LEU A 60 -11.81 4.40 -2.67
N LEU A 61 -11.93 5.73 -2.74
CA LEU A 61 -10.93 6.64 -2.15
C LEU A 61 -10.78 6.42 -0.65
N GLN A 62 -11.89 6.20 0.06
CA GLN A 62 -11.86 5.92 1.49
C GLN A 62 -11.09 4.62 1.78
N LYS A 63 -11.38 3.53 1.05
CA LYS A 63 -10.66 2.26 1.19
C LYS A 63 -9.15 2.41 0.94
N LEU A 64 -8.75 3.19 -0.05
CA LEU A 64 -7.34 3.46 -0.33
C LEU A 64 -6.66 4.26 0.78
N LYS A 65 -7.36 5.23 1.38
CA LYS A 65 -6.86 6.00 2.53
C LYS A 65 -6.74 5.14 3.79
N ASP A 66 -7.73 4.28 4.04
CA ASP A 66 -7.73 3.38 5.18
C ASP A 66 -6.58 2.38 5.11
N ALA A 67 -6.31 1.86 3.90
CA ALA A 67 -5.19 1.00 3.57
C ALA A 67 -3.80 1.68 3.62
N GLY A 68 -3.76 3.01 3.79
CA GLY A 68 -2.51 3.78 3.81
C GLY A 68 -1.87 3.97 2.44
N LEU A 69 -2.58 3.67 1.35
CA LEU A 69 -2.14 3.82 -0.03
C LEU A 69 -2.33 5.24 -0.57
N MET A 70 -3.17 6.05 0.09
CA MET A 70 -3.51 7.42 -0.30
C MET A 70 -3.63 8.33 0.92
N LYS A 71 -3.31 9.62 0.76
CA LYS A 71 -3.54 10.67 1.77
C LYS A 71 -4.70 11.55 1.33
#